data_AF-A0A849FUJ7-F1
#
_entry.id   AF-A0A849FUJ7-F1
#
_cell.length_a   1.000
_cell.length_b   1.000
_cell.length_c   1.000
_cell.angle_alpha   90.00
_cell.angle_beta   90.00
_cell.angle_gamma   90.00
#
_symmetry.space_group_name_H-M   'P 1'
#
loop_
_entity.id
_entity.type
_entity.pdbx_description
1 polymer ?
#
loop_
_entity_poly.entity_id
_entity_poly.type
_entity_poly.pdbx_seq_one_letter_code
_entity_poly.pdbx_strand_id
1 'polypeptide(L)'
;MGLERQNAPHNGHATLRRSVGLSGLILYGLGVTIGAGIYVLVGETVVRAGQFAPASFLLSAFVMAFTAGSFAELSARVPQAAGEAVYVEAAFRRPWLTIIVGLAVLFEAMIAAAAISVGASGYVAELVPLPRQVL
;
A
#
# COMPACT_ATOMS: atom_id res chain seq x y z
N MET A 1 -37.57 25.20 -31.39
CA MET A 1 -38.25 24.45 -30.32
C MET A 1 -37.37 23.25 -30.00
N GLY A 2 -36.30 23.37 -29.21
CA GLY A 2 -36.16 24.14 -27.99
C GLY A 2 -36.28 23.17 -26.81
N LEU A 3 -35.29 22.30 -26.64
CA LEU A 3 -35.10 21.55 -25.39
C LEU A 3 -33.70 21.86 -24.89
N GLU A 4 -33.70 22.96 -24.14
CA GLU A 4 -32.76 23.40 -23.12
C GLU A 4 -31.79 22.31 -22.65
N ARG A 5 -30.52 22.45 -23.07
CA ARG A 5 -29.40 21.96 -22.28
C ARG A 5 -29.37 22.78 -20.99
N GLN A 6 -30.07 22.29 -19.97
CA GLN A 6 -30.02 22.85 -18.63
C GLN A 6 -28.57 22.83 -18.15
N ASN A 7 -28.03 24.04 -17.99
CA ASN A 7 -26.82 24.34 -17.26
C ASN A 7 -26.98 23.85 -15.82
N ALA A 8 -26.33 22.73 -15.49
CA ALA A 8 -26.04 22.41 -14.10
C ALA A 8 -24.95 23.37 -13.60
N PRO A 9 -25.09 23.95 -12.39
CA PRO A 9 -24.08 24.85 -11.83
C PRO A 9 -22.75 24.10 -11.68
N HIS A 10 -21.73 24.55 -12.41
CA HIS A 10 -20.38 24.02 -12.34
C HIS A 10 -19.70 24.52 -11.07
N ASN A 11 -19.98 23.87 -9.94
CA ASN A 11 -19.09 23.89 -8.79
C ASN A 11 -17.91 22.97 -9.12
N GLY A 12 -16.83 23.55 -9.67
CA GLY A 12 -15.70 22.85 -10.29
C GLY A 12 -14.86 21.99 -9.36
N HIS A 13 -15.31 20.77 -9.07
CA HIS A 13 -14.46 19.69 -8.61
C HIS A 13 -14.01 18.87 -9.83
N ALA A 14 -12.73 18.96 -10.19
CA ALA A 14 -12.17 18.10 -11.23
C ALA A 14 -12.38 16.62 -10.83
N THR A 15 -13.15 15.87 -11.62
CA THR A 15 -13.38 14.44 -11.37
C THR A 15 -12.37 13.62 -12.17
N LEU A 16 -11.70 12.67 -11.50
CA LEU A 16 -10.77 11.76 -12.16
C LEU A 16 -11.54 10.74 -13.01
N ARG A 17 -11.06 10.47 -14.22
CA ARG A 17 -11.57 9.37 -15.05
C ARG A 17 -11.22 8.04 -14.40
N ARG A 18 -12.22 7.21 -14.10
CA ARG A 18 -12.01 5.84 -13.61
C ARG A 18 -11.37 4.99 -14.71
N SER A 19 -10.07 4.75 -14.60
CA SER A 19 -9.27 4.00 -15.59
C SER A 19 -8.75 2.67 -15.06
N VAL A 20 -8.65 2.49 -13.74
CA VAL A 20 -8.12 1.28 -13.12
C VAL A 20 -9.25 0.26 -12.93
N GLY A 21 -9.20 -0.82 -13.71
CA GLY A 21 -10.08 -1.98 -13.55
C GLY A 21 -9.53 -3.00 -12.54
N LEU A 22 -10.25 -4.10 -12.35
CA LEU A 22 -9.89 -5.16 -11.39
C LEU A 22 -8.47 -5.70 -11.59
N SER A 23 -8.10 -6.03 -12.83
CA SER A 23 -6.78 -6.56 -13.16
C SER A 23 -5.66 -5.57 -12.83
N GLY A 24 -5.87 -4.28 -13.16
CA GLY A 24 -4.92 -3.21 -12.82
C GLY A 24 -4.76 -3.04 -11.32
N LEU A 25 -5.85 -3.17 -10.55
CA LEU A 25 -5.82 -3.06 -9.10
C LEU A 25 -5.11 -4.26 -8.44
N ILE A 26 -5.34 -5.48 -8.94
CA ILE A 26 -4.63 -6.69 -8.49
C ILE A 26 -3.14 -6.56 -8.77
N LEU A 27 -2.78 -6.17 -10.00
CA LEU A 27 -1.38 -5.98 -10.39
C LEU A 27 -0.70 -4.90 -9.54
N TYR A 28 -1.40 -3.81 -9.25
CA TYR A 28 -0.91 -2.76 -8.35
C TYR A 28 -0.60 -3.30 -6.95
N GLY A 29 -1.54 -4.00 -6.32
CA GLY A 29 -1.34 -4.58 -5.00
C GLY A 29 -0.23 -5.64 -4.96
N LEU A 30 -0.17 -6.49 -5.99
CA LEU A 30 0.86 -7.51 -6.14
C LEU A 30 2.24 -6.88 -6.29
N GLY A 31 2.36 -5.82 -7.10
CA GLY A 31 3.62 -5.10 -7.31
C GLY A 31 4.17 -4.49 -6.01
N VAL A 32 3.31 -3.83 -5.23
CA VAL A 32 3.70 -3.26 -3.92
C VAL A 32 4.16 -4.36 -2.95
N THR A 33 3.42 -5.47 -2.87
CA THR A 33 3.71 -6.57 -1.93
C THR A 33 4.99 -7.32 -2.30
N ILE A 34 5.20 -7.64 -3.59
CA ILE A 34 6.41 -8.33 -4.06
C ILE A 34 7.63 -7.41 -3.90
N GLY A 35 7.51 -6.13 -4.24
CA GLY A 35 8.59 -5.14 -4.13
C GLY A 35 9.16 -5.06 -2.72
N ALA A 36 8.34 -4.66 -1.75
CA ALA A 36 8.79 -4.51 -0.36
C ALA A 36 9.09 -5.86 0.30
N GLY A 37 8.24 -6.87 0.11
CA GLY A 37 8.36 -8.14 0.81
C GLY A 37 9.46 -9.03 0.27
N ILE A 38 9.42 -9.35 -1.03
CA ILE A 38 10.30 -10.37 -1.60
C ILE A 38 11.72 -9.85 -1.80
N TYR A 39 11.87 -8.66 -2.38
CA TYR A 39 13.20 -8.13 -2.68
C TYR A 39 13.94 -7.64 -1.43
N VAL A 40 13.24 -7.13 -0.42
CA VAL A 40 13.91 -6.59 0.79
C VAL A 40 13.94 -7.60 1.93
N LEU A 41 12.82 -8.27 2.23
CA LEU A 41 12.67 -9.01 3.49
C LEU A 41 13.00 -10.50 3.40
N VAL A 42 13.00 -11.11 2.20
CA VAL A 42 13.31 -12.55 2.07
C VAL A 42 14.73 -12.86 2.52
N GLY A 43 15.72 -12.05 2.13
CA GLY A 43 17.12 -12.24 2.53
C GLY A 43 17.27 -12.24 4.06
N GLU A 44 16.74 -11.21 4.72
CA GLU A 44 16.76 -11.09 6.18
C GLU A 44 16.01 -12.24 6.86
N THR A 45 14.88 -12.66 6.29
CA THR A 45 14.10 -13.79 6.82
C THR A 45 14.88 -15.09 6.72
N VAL A 46 15.61 -15.33 5.62
CA VAL A 46 16.46 -16.52 5.45
C VAL A 46 17.62 -16.50 6.45
N VAL A 47 18.22 -15.34 6.72
CA VAL A 47 19.28 -15.22 7.75
C VAL A 47 18.74 -15.62 9.14
N ARG A 48 17.50 -15.25 9.47
CA ARG A 48 16.91 -15.52 10.78
C ARG A 48 16.28 -16.92 10.91
N ALA A 49 15.58 -17.38 9.89
CA ALA A 49 14.78 -18.61 9.92
C ALA A 49 15.45 -19.79 9.18
N GLY A 50 16.48 -19.53 8.37
CA GLY A 50 17.19 -20.54 7.59
C GLY A 50 16.25 -21.37 6.72
N GLN A 51 16.35 -22.69 6.84
CA GLN A 51 15.50 -23.65 6.13
C GLN A 51 14.00 -23.52 6.43
N PHE A 52 13.64 -22.90 7.56
CA PHE A 52 12.24 -22.70 7.95
C PHE A 52 11.61 -21.43 7.36
N ALA A 53 12.37 -20.62 6.61
CA ALA A 53 11.85 -19.40 6.00
C ALA A 53 10.55 -19.62 5.18
N PRO A 54 10.41 -20.68 4.34
CA PRO A 54 9.15 -20.93 3.64
C PRO A 54 7.97 -21.17 4.59
N ALA A 55 8.19 -21.91 5.69
CA ALA A 55 7.14 -22.15 6.69
C ALA A 55 6.75 -20.86 7.42
N SER A 56 7.72 -19.98 7.72
CA SER A 56 7.45 -18.65 8.29
C SER A 56 6.61 -17.78 7.35
N PHE A 57 6.88 -17.80 6.04
CA PHE A 57 6.06 -17.08 5.06
C PHE A 57 4.63 -17.63 4.96
N LEU A 58 4.46 -18.95 4.98
CA LEU A 58 3.13 -19.57 4.98
C LEU A 58 2.32 -19.19 6.22
N LEU A 59 2.95 -19.20 7.40
CA LEU A 59 2.31 -18.77 8.63
C LEU A 59 1.91 -17.28 8.58
N SER A 60 2.82 -16.41 8.12
CA SER A 60 2.54 -14.98 7.94
C SER A 60 1.40 -14.74 6.95
N ALA A 61 1.37 -15.47 5.83
CA ALA A 61 0.30 -15.38 4.84
C ALA A 61 -1.06 -15.79 5.43
N PHE A 62 -1.09 -16.84 6.24
CA PHE A 62 -2.30 -17.27 6.94
C PHE A 62 -2.82 -16.20 7.89
N VAL A 63 -1.95 -15.59 8.71
CA VAL A 63 -2.33 -14.50 9.62
C VAL A 63 -2.80 -13.27 8.83
N MET A 64 -2.11 -12.92 7.75
CA MET A 64 -2.44 -11.78 6.91
C MET A 64 -3.79 -11.94 6.21
N ALA A 65 -4.23 -13.17 5.91
CA ALA A 65 -5.52 -13.42 5.25
C ALA A 65 -6.71 -12.84 6.03
N PHE A 66 -6.68 -12.86 7.37
CA PHE A 66 -7.73 -12.27 8.20
C PHE A 66 -7.76 -10.74 8.08
N THR A 67 -6.59 -10.11 8.08
CA THR A 67 -6.45 -8.67 7.85
C THR A 67 -6.95 -8.30 6.46
N ALA A 68 -6.46 -8.97 5.42
CA ALA A 68 -6.87 -8.74 4.04
C ALA A 68 -8.40 -8.92 3.84
N GLY A 69 -9.00 -9.94 4.46
CA GLY A 69 -10.45 -10.13 4.46
C GLY A 69 -11.22 -8.97 5.09
N SER A 70 -10.74 -8.45 6.22
CA SER A 70 -11.35 -7.29 6.88
C SER A 70 -11.26 -6.02 6.03
N PHE A 71 -10.11 -5.79 5.38
CA PHE A 71 -9.94 -4.69 4.44
C PHE A 71 -10.78 -4.85 3.17
N ALA A 72 -10.96 -6.07 2.67
CA ALA A 72 -11.81 -6.35 1.52
C ALA A 72 -13.28 -5.99 1.81
N GLU A 73 -13.78 -6.35 2.99
CA GLU A 73 -15.13 -5.98 3.42
C GLU A 73 -15.29 -4.46 3.60
N LEU A 74 -14.30 -3.82 4.22
CA LEU A 74 -14.38 -2.41 4.55
C LEU A 74 -14.21 -1.49 3.34
N SER A 75 -13.33 -1.84 2.41
CA SER A 75 -13.18 -1.13 1.12
C SER A 75 -14.42 -1.21 0.24
N ALA A 76 -15.17 -2.31 0.31
CA ALA A 76 -16.46 -2.44 -0.38
C ALA A 76 -17.55 -1.58 0.26
N ARG A 77 -17.54 -1.42 1.60
CA ARG A 77 -18.53 -0.63 2.35
C ARG A 77 -18.24 0.87 2.32
N VAL A 78 -16.96 1.25 2.30
CA VAL A 78 -16.50 2.64 2.41
C VAL A 78 -15.56 2.96 1.22
N PRO A 79 -16.12 3.17 0.00
CA PRO A 79 -15.34 3.29 -1.23
C PRO A 79 -14.77 4.71 -1.41
N GLN A 80 -13.93 5.15 -0.47
CA GLN A 80 -13.33 6.49 -0.44
C GLN A 80 -11.80 6.39 -0.45
N ALA A 81 -11.16 7.30 -1.18
CA ALA A 81 -9.71 7.33 -1.37
C ALA A 81 -8.99 8.02 -0.20
N ALA A 82 -9.08 7.43 1.00
CA ALA A 82 -8.46 7.97 2.22
C ALA A 82 -7.91 6.90 3.17
N GLY A 83 -7.87 5.63 2.73
CA GLY A 83 -7.25 4.53 3.46
C GLY A 83 -7.89 4.24 4.82
N GLU A 84 -7.06 3.74 5.74
CA GLU A 84 -7.44 3.29 7.08
C GLU A 84 -8.05 4.41 7.94
N ALA A 85 -7.61 5.65 7.73
CA ALA A 85 -8.09 6.79 8.51
C ALA A 85 -9.61 6.99 8.33
N VAL A 86 -10.10 6.86 7.09
CA VAL A 86 -11.53 6.99 6.78
C VAL A 86 -12.35 5.84 7.38
N TYR A 87 -11.76 4.65 7.48
CA TYR A 87 -12.41 3.51 8.12
C TYR A 87 -12.63 3.74 9.62
N VAL A 88 -11.62 4.30 10.29
CA VAL A 88 -11.70 4.68 11.71
C VAL A 88 -12.67 5.83 11.92
N GLU A 89 -12.69 6.80 11.02
CA GLU A 89 -13.66 7.89 11.04
C GLU A 89 -15.10 7.36 10.93
N ALA A 90 -15.34 6.48 9.96
CA ALA A 90 -16.65 5.88 9.73
C ALA A 90 -17.14 5.05 10.93
N ALA A 91 -16.23 4.34 11.60
CA ALA A 91 -16.55 3.49 12.74
C ALA A 91 -16.75 4.26 14.05
N PHE A 92 -15.84 5.18 14.39
CA PHE A 92 -15.78 5.80 15.72
C PHE A 92 -16.27 7.24 15.76
N ARG A 93 -16.30 7.95 14.61
CA ARG A 93 -16.69 9.37 14.49
C ARG A 93 -15.95 10.29 15.47
N ARG A 94 -14.69 9.96 15.76
CA ARG A 94 -13.81 10.71 16.67
C ARG A 94 -12.62 11.25 15.89
N PRO A 95 -12.54 12.58 15.65
CA PRO A 95 -11.50 13.18 14.82
C PRO A 95 -10.07 12.88 15.27
N TRP A 96 -9.84 12.82 16.59
CA TRP A 96 -8.50 12.55 17.11
C TRP A 96 -8.00 11.12 16.78
N LEU A 97 -8.90 10.13 16.75
CA LEU A 97 -8.54 8.76 16.35
C LEU A 97 -8.19 8.70 14.86
N THR A 98 -9.00 9.36 14.02
CA THR A 98 -8.74 9.48 12.58
C THR A 98 -7.38 10.10 12.30
N ILE A 99 -7.03 11.18 13.01
CA ILE A 99 -5.73 11.86 12.87
C ILE A 99 -4.59 10.94 13.31
N ILE A 100 -4.71 10.27 14.46
CA ILE A 100 -3.66 9.37 14.94
C ILE A 100 -3.40 8.24 13.94
N VAL A 101 -4.46 7.62 13.40
CA VAL A 101 -4.31 6.54 12.42
C VAL A 101 -3.76 7.07 11.10
N GLY A 102 -4.21 8.23 10.62
CA GLY A 102 -3.63 8.85 9.44
C GLY A 102 -2.14 9.17 9.59
N LEU A 103 -1.72 9.66 10.77
CA LEU A 103 -0.30 9.87 11.07
C LEU A 103 0.47 8.55 11.14
N ALA A 104 -0.10 7.50 11.74
CA ALA A 104 0.53 6.18 11.79
C ALA A 104 0.78 5.61 10.40
N VAL A 105 -0.18 5.74 9.47
CA VAL A 105 -0.04 5.33 8.07
C VAL A 105 1.06 6.13 7.35
N LEU A 106 1.17 7.43 7.62
CA LEU A 106 2.27 8.25 7.11
C LEU A 106 3.63 7.75 7.61
N PHE A 107 3.76 7.44 8.89
CA PHE A 107 5.00 6.89 9.46
C PHE A 107 5.34 5.51 8.88
N GLU A 108 4.34 4.64 8.73
CA GLU A 108 4.50 3.35 8.06
C GLU A 108 5.05 3.51 6.65
N ALA A 109 4.44 4.40 5.84
CA ALA A 109 4.88 4.67 4.47
C ALA A 109 6.31 5.21 4.40
N MET A 110 6.71 6.06 5.35
CA MET A 110 8.10 6.56 5.44
C MET A 110 9.09 5.43 5.75
N ILE A 111 8.76 4.55 6.71
CA ILE A 111 9.60 3.41 7.07
C ILE A 111 9.69 2.42 5.91
N ALA A 112 8.56 2.15 5.23
CA ALA A 112 8.52 1.29 4.06
C ALA A 112 9.38 1.85 2.92
N ALA A 113 9.26 3.15 2.62
CA ALA A 113 10.07 3.81 1.60
C ALA A 113 11.57 3.76 1.93
N ALA A 114 11.95 3.97 3.19
CA ALA A 114 13.34 3.84 3.65
C ALA A 114 13.85 2.40 3.49
N ALA A 115 13.08 1.40 3.93
CA ALA A 115 13.45 -0.01 3.80
C ALA A 115 13.62 -0.44 2.33
N ILE A 116 12.70 -0.03 1.45
CA ILE A 116 12.79 -0.28 0.00
C ILE A 116 14.04 0.40 -0.58
N SER A 117 14.35 1.63 -0.18
CA SER A 117 15.53 2.35 -0.67
C SER A 117 16.83 1.65 -0.29
N VAL A 118 16.93 1.17 0.95
CA VAL A 118 18.08 0.39 1.43
C VAL A 118 18.18 -0.96 0.73
N GLY A 119 17.05 -1.66 0.54
CA GLY A 119 17.04 -2.92 -0.22
C GLY A 119 17.46 -2.72 -1.68
N ALA A 120 16.94 -1.68 -2.33
CA ALA A 120 17.28 -1.35 -3.71
C ALA A 120 18.75 -0.97 -3.89
N SER A 121 19.34 -0.21 -2.95
CA SER A 121 20.77 0.14 -3.02
C SER A 121 21.67 -1.11 -2.97
N GLY A 122 21.28 -2.14 -2.22
CA GLY A 122 21.97 -3.43 -2.20
C GLY A 122 22.01 -4.10 -3.58
N TYR A 123 20.88 -4.16 -4.29
CA TYR A 123 20.83 -4.70 -5.65
C TYR A 123 21.64 -3.86 -6.64
N VAL A 124 21.56 -2.53 -6.55
CA VAL A 124 22.33 -1.63 -7.43
C VAL A 124 23.84 -1.79 -7.21
N ALA A 125 24.29 -1.92 -5.97
CA ALA A 125 25.71 -2.12 -5.64
C ALA A 125 26.28 -3.43 -6.19
N GLU A 126 25.45 -4.47 -6.31
CA GLU A 126 25.86 -5.74 -6.93
C GLU A 126 25.90 -5.65 -8.47
N LEU A 127 24.94 -4.92 -9.07
CA LEU A 127 24.81 -4.80 -10.52
C LEU A 127 25.77 -3.78 -11.14
N VAL A 128 26.12 -2.73 -10.40
CA VAL A 128 27.02 -1.67 -10.84
C VAL A 128 28.34 -1.82 -10.09
N PRO A 129 29.48 -2.07 -10.76
CA PRO A 129 30.79 -2.12 -10.10
C PRO A 129 31.18 -0.70 -9.65
N LEU A 130 30.68 -0.29 -8.48
CA LEU A 130 30.99 0.99 -7.88
C LEU A 130 32.38 0.93 -7.20
N PRO A 131 33.24 1.94 -7.38
CA PRO A 131 34.49 2.02 -6.66
C PRO A 131 34.24 2.09 -5.14
N ARG A 132 35.02 1.35 -4.34
CA ARG A 132 34.89 1.21 -2.87
C ARG A 132 34.92 2.54 -2.07
N GLN A 133 35.13 3.67 -2.72
CA GLN A 133 35.21 5.00 -2.10
C GLN A 133 33.84 5.67 -1.94
N VAL A 134 32.79 5.13 -2.57
CA VAL A 134 31.43 5.69 -2.58
C VAL A 134 30.43 4.81 -1.79
N LEU A 135 30.91 3.72 -1.19
CA LEU A 135 30.22 2.79 -0.30
C LEU A 135 30.61 3.08 1.15
#